data_AF-A0A832E331-F1
#
_entry.id   AF-A0A832E331-F1
#
_cell.length_a   1.000
_cell.length_b   1.000
_cell.length_c   1.000
_cell.angle_alpha   90.00
_cell.angle_beta   90.00
_cell.angle_gamma   90.00
#
_symmetry.space_group_name_H-M   'P 1'
#
loop_
_entity.id
_entity.type
_entity.pdbx_description
1 polymer ?
#
loop_
_entity_poly.entity_id
_entity_poly.type
_entity_poly.pdbx_seq_one_letter_code
_entity_poly.pdbx_strand_id
1 'polypeptide(L)'
;MIEEQRQTTRHENKSAIYYTFPGMSERASGRCINLSNNGLLLECEQQVQPDSAIHVCLYSSHEDSQPLYMLVKIVWLKNIGSGQFHAGAAIKAIMAAHDAIHV
;
A
#
# COMPACT_ATOMS: atom_id res chain seq x y z
N MET A 1 -5.07 1.96 31.82
CA MET A 1 -3.94 1.56 30.96
C MET A 1 -4.49 1.26 29.59
N ILE A 2 -4.03 1.95 28.55
CA ILE A 2 -4.41 1.63 27.17
C ILE A 2 -3.43 0.56 26.70
N GLU A 3 -3.94 -0.65 26.50
CA GLU A 3 -3.16 -1.78 26.01
C GLU A 3 -2.69 -1.50 24.58
N GLU A 4 -1.40 -1.67 24.33
CA GLU A 4 -0.80 -1.50 23.01
C GLU A 4 -1.28 -2.63 22.09
N GLN A 5 -2.34 -2.38 21.31
CA GLN A 5 -2.95 -3.38 20.42
C GLN A 5 -2.10 -3.76 19.18
N ARG A 6 -0.83 -3.32 19.10
CA ARG A 6 -0.02 -3.43 17.89
C ARG A 6 1.09 -4.47 18.07
N GLN A 7 1.10 -5.45 17.18
CA GLN A 7 2.06 -6.57 17.21
C GLN A 7 3.40 -6.26 16.53
N THR A 8 3.55 -5.12 15.82
CA THR A 8 4.77 -4.80 15.04
C THR A 8 5.10 -3.31 15.05
N THR A 9 6.39 -2.98 15.13
CA THR A 9 6.93 -1.62 14.91
C THR A 9 6.57 -1.10 13.52
N ARG A 10 6.25 0.19 13.41
CA ARG A 10 5.98 0.89 12.14
C ARG A 10 7.05 1.93 11.89
N HIS A 11 7.51 2.00 10.65
CA HIS A 11 8.44 3.03 10.19
C HIS A 11 7.67 4.05 9.38
N GLU A 12 7.83 5.33 9.71
CA GLU A 12 7.37 6.40 8.84
C GLU A 12 8.06 6.25 7.48
N ASN A 13 7.26 6.36 6.43
CA ASN A 13 7.70 6.26 5.07
C ASN A 13 6.88 7.26 4.27
N LYS A 14 7.49 7.97 3.33
CA LYS A 14 6.79 8.94 2.45
C LYS A 14 7.03 8.60 0.98
N SER A 15 7.22 7.32 0.71
CA SER A 15 7.49 6.81 -0.63
C SER A 15 6.26 6.96 -1.52
N ALA A 16 6.51 7.31 -2.78
CA ALA A 16 5.49 7.21 -3.82
C ALA A 16 5.09 5.75 -4.03
N ILE A 17 3.81 5.52 -4.30
CA ILE A 17 3.29 4.24 -4.74
C ILE A 17 2.51 4.38 -6.04
N TYR A 18 2.49 3.31 -6.82
CA TYR A 18 1.44 3.05 -7.80
C TYR A 18 0.67 1.81 -7.37
N TYR A 19 -0.64 1.79 -7.64
CA TYR A 19 -1.46 0.61 -7.38
C TYR A 19 -2.45 0.33 -8.51
N THR A 20 -2.79 -0.94 -8.66
CA THR A 20 -3.81 -1.43 -9.60
C THR A 20 -4.81 -2.31 -8.88
N PHE A 21 -6.04 -2.29 -9.38
CA PHE A 21 -7.03 -3.28 -9.00
C PHE A 21 -6.87 -4.53 -9.88
N PRO A 22 -7.04 -5.74 -9.33
CA PRO A 22 -6.96 -6.97 -10.11
C PRO A 22 -7.88 -6.92 -11.33
N GLY A 23 -7.31 -7.20 -12.52
CA GLY A 23 -8.04 -7.16 -13.79
C GLY A 23 -8.19 -5.76 -14.41
N MET A 24 -7.61 -4.72 -13.81
CA MET A 24 -7.57 -3.37 -14.38
C MET A 24 -6.16 -3.02 -14.85
N SER A 25 -6.04 -2.49 -16.07
CA SER A 25 -4.77 -2.01 -16.62
C SER A 25 -4.41 -0.60 -16.18
N GLU A 26 -5.39 0.17 -15.69
CA GLU A 26 -5.18 1.54 -15.24
C GLU A 26 -4.49 1.56 -13.87
N ARG A 27 -3.48 2.41 -13.73
CA ARG A 27 -2.71 2.61 -12.52
C ARG A 27 -3.13 3.90 -11.84
N ALA A 28 -3.32 3.83 -10.53
CA ALA A 28 -3.54 5.00 -9.69
C ALA A 28 -2.29 5.32 -8.86
N SER A 29 -2.10 6.59 -8.55
CA SER A 29 -1.01 7.09 -7.70
C SER A 29 -1.45 7.24 -6.24
N GLY A 30 -0.46 7.17 -5.36
CA GLY A 30 -0.63 7.42 -3.95
C GLY A 30 0.70 7.53 -3.22
N ARG A 31 0.63 7.49 -1.89
CA ARG A 31 1.81 7.49 -1.01
C ARG A 31 1.70 6.39 0.03
N CYS A 32 2.82 5.74 0.32
CA CYS A 32 2.95 5.00 1.57
C CYS A 32 3.30 6.00 2.67
N ILE A 33 2.58 5.95 3.79
CA ILE A 33 2.72 6.86 4.95
C ILE A 33 3.48 6.16 6.09
N ASN A 34 3.25 4.86 6.26
CA ASN A 34 4.08 4.01 7.10
C ASN A 34 4.02 2.56 6.64
N LEU A 35 5.06 1.82 6.98
CA LEU A 35 5.19 0.40 6.69
C LEU A 35 5.60 -0.37 7.95
N SER A 36 5.14 -1.60 8.03
CA SER A 36 5.68 -2.63 8.90
C SER A 36 5.81 -3.94 8.14
N ASN A 37 6.35 -4.97 8.78
CA ASN A 37 6.48 -6.29 8.17
C ASN A 37 5.14 -6.89 7.70
N ASN A 38 4.01 -6.47 8.28
CA ASN A 38 2.71 -7.09 8.05
C ASN A 38 1.69 -6.14 7.38
N GLY A 39 2.03 -4.87 7.17
CA GLY A 39 1.04 -3.92 6.67
C GLY A 39 1.59 -2.57 6.28
N LEU A 40 0.73 -1.83 5.59
CA LEU A 40 1.00 -0.50 5.07
C LEU A 40 -0.14 0.43 5.50
N LEU A 41 0.20 1.69 5.75
CA LEU A 41 -0.76 2.78 5.68
C LEU A 41 -0.53 3.51 4.36
N LEU A 42 -1.56 3.52 3.51
CA LEU A 42 -1.53 4.18 2.22
C LEU A 42 -2.39 5.45 2.26
N GLU A 43 -1.96 6.45 1.51
CA GLU A 43 -2.78 7.56 1.06
C GLU A 43 -3.06 7.35 -0.43
N CYS A 44 -4.33 7.23 -0.80
CA CYS A 44 -4.80 6.93 -2.14
C CYS A 44 -5.56 8.12 -2.71
N GLU A 45 -5.31 8.44 -3.98
CA GLU A 45 -6.04 9.49 -4.73
C GLU A 45 -7.36 8.97 -5.32
N GLN A 46 -7.62 7.67 -5.24
CA GLN A 46 -8.87 7.03 -5.64
C GLN A 46 -9.42 6.18 -4.49
N GLN A 47 -10.74 6.00 -4.48
CA GLN A 47 -11.39 5.18 -3.47
C GLN A 47 -11.07 3.70 -3.67
N VAL A 48 -10.41 3.09 -2.68
CA VAL A 48 -10.25 1.63 -2.59
C VAL A 48 -11.33 1.04 -1.67
N GLN A 49 -11.82 -0.17 -1.97
CA GLN A 49 -12.86 -0.80 -1.14
C GLN A 49 -12.23 -1.62 -0.01
N PRO A 50 -12.76 -1.57 1.23
CA PRO A 50 -12.42 -2.56 2.25
C PRO A 50 -12.60 -3.98 1.74
N ASP A 51 -11.78 -4.89 2.24
CA ASP A 51 -11.68 -6.29 1.80
C ASP A 51 -11.20 -6.55 0.37
N SER A 52 -11.07 -5.53 -0.47
CA SER A 52 -10.46 -5.69 -1.79
C SER A 52 -8.97 -5.98 -1.69
N ALA A 53 -8.46 -6.73 -2.67
CA ALA A 53 -7.03 -6.92 -2.87
C ALA A 53 -6.57 -5.97 -3.98
N ILE A 54 -5.41 -5.34 -3.79
CA ILE A 54 -4.77 -4.47 -4.80
C ILE A 54 -3.29 -4.83 -4.91
N HIS A 55 -2.72 -4.64 -6.10
CA HIS A 55 -1.28 -4.70 -6.28
C HIS A 55 -0.70 -3.32 -6.01
N VAL A 56 0.38 -3.28 -5.24
CA VAL A 56 1.09 -2.06 -4.87
C VAL A 56 2.53 -2.18 -5.30
N CYS A 57 3.00 -1.18 -6.04
CA CYS A 57 4.40 -0.95 -6.34
C CYS A 57 4.89 0.21 -5.48
N LEU A 58 5.80 -0.08 -4.54
CA LEU A 58 6.38 0.88 -3.61
C LEU A 58 7.79 1.27 -4.06
N TYR A 59 7.99 2.55 -4.35
CA TYR A 59 9.29 3.08 -4.76
C TYR A 59 10.06 3.55 -3.54
N SER A 60 11.25 3.02 -3.32
CA SER A 60 12.11 3.56 -2.28
C SER A 60 12.67 4.92 -2.71
N SER A 61 12.96 5.78 -1.72
CA SER A 61 13.55 7.10 -1.94
C SER A 61 15.04 7.04 -2.28
N HIS A 62 15.65 5.85 -2.31
CA HIS A 62 17.05 5.64 -2.67
C HIS A 62 17.18 5.29 -4.15
N GLU A 63 18.05 6.00 -4.87
CA GLU A 63 18.18 5.91 -6.34
C GLU A 63 18.50 4.50 -6.86
N ASP A 64 19.20 3.67 -6.08
CA ASP A 64 19.66 2.33 -6.52
C ASP A 64 18.73 1.18 -6.09
N SER A 65 17.61 1.49 -5.47
CA SER A 65 16.72 0.46 -4.91
C SER A 65 15.61 0.07 -5.88
N GLN A 66 15.48 -1.23 -6.12
CA GLN A 66 14.38 -1.76 -6.92
C GLN A 66 13.04 -1.52 -6.21
N PRO A 67 11.96 -1.22 -6.95
CA PRO A 67 10.63 -1.10 -6.37
C PRO A 67 10.19 -2.41 -5.72
N LEU A 68 9.47 -2.30 -4.61
CA LEU A 68 8.87 -3.44 -3.92
C LEU A 68 7.45 -3.66 -4.44
N TYR A 69 7.21 -4.84 -5.00
CA TYR A 69 5.90 -5.24 -5.50
C TYR A 69 5.18 -6.12 -4.47
N MET A 70 3.93 -5.79 -4.17
CA MET A 70 3.16 -6.45 -3.12
C MET A 70 1.71 -6.64 -3.55
N LEU A 71 1.14 -7.78 -3.18
CA LEU A 71 -0.31 -7.95 -3.10
C LEU A 71 -0.74 -7.59 -1.67
N VAL A 72 -1.67 -6.66 -1.53
CA VAL A 72 -2.18 -6.23 -0.23
C VAL A 72 -3.71 -6.30 -0.19
N LYS A 73 -4.26 -6.60 0.98
CA LYS A 73 -5.71 -6.56 1.24
C LYS A 73 -6.05 -5.32 2.05
N ILE A 74 -7.02 -4.54 1.60
CA ILE A 74 -7.51 -3.37 2.34
C ILE A 74 -8.30 -3.83 3.57
N VAL A 75 -7.89 -3.36 4.74
CA VAL A 75 -8.51 -3.69 6.04
C VAL A 75 -9.51 -2.62 6.45
N TRP A 76 -9.19 -1.35 6.20
CA TRP A 76 -10.06 -0.23 6.50
C TRP A 76 -9.75 0.96 5.59
N LEU A 77 -10.73 1.85 5.46
CA LEU A 77 -10.64 3.08 4.67
C LEU A 77 -11.15 4.27 5.50
N LYS A 78 -10.51 5.42 5.34
CA LYS A 78 -10.95 6.71 5.88
C LYS A 78 -10.79 7.81 4.84
N ASN A 79 -11.87 8.52 4.51
CA ASN A 79 -11.79 9.74 3.71
C ASN A 79 -11.13 10.85 4.55
N ILE A 80 -10.14 11.54 4.00
CA ILE A 80 -9.40 12.62 4.67
C ILE A 80 -9.64 14.01 4.06
N GLY A 81 -10.54 14.11 3.08
CA GLY A 81 -10.90 15.34 2.37
C GLY A 81 -10.30 15.41 0.97
N SER A 82 -10.83 16.32 0.14
CA SER A 82 -10.29 16.64 -1.20
C SER A 82 -10.09 15.45 -2.15
N GLY A 83 -10.91 14.40 -2.02
CA GLY A 83 -10.79 13.18 -2.85
C GLY A 83 -9.67 12.24 -2.44
N GLN A 84 -9.04 12.45 -1.29
CA GLN A 84 -7.97 11.60 -0.77
C GLN A 84 -8.47 10.66 0.33
N PHE A 85 -7.88 9.46 0.38
CA PHE A 85 -8.25 8.42 1.31
C PHE A 85 -7.04 7.84 2.02
N HIS A 86 -7.13 7.65 3.33
CA HIS A 86 -6.24 6.76 4.06
C HIS A 86 -6.78 5.34 4.00
N ALA A 87 -5.94 4.38 3.60
CA ALA A 87 -6.25 2.97 3.57
C ALA A 87 -5.23 2.18 4.40
N GLY A 88 -5.72 1.47 5.42
CA GLY A 88 -4.91 0.47 6.11
C GLY A 88 -4.92 -0.82 5.32
N ALA A 89 -3.76 -1.33 4.96
CA ALA A 89 -3.61 -2.54 4.15
C ALA A 89 -2.76 -3.59 4.86
N ALA A 90 -3.13 -4.86 4.72
CA ALA A 90 -2.35 -6.00 5.17
C ALA A 90 -1.60 -6.62 3.99
N ILE A 91 -0.30 -6.84 4.15
CA ILE A 91 0.52 -7.48 3.12
C ILE A 91 0.13 -8.96 3.05
N LYS A 92 -0.14 -9.45 1.83
CA LYS A 92 -0.51 -10.85 1.57
C LYS A 92 0.59 -11.61 0.87
N ALA A 93 1.29 -10.95 -0.05
CA ALA A 93 2.47 -11.49 -0.69
C ALA A 93 3.40 -10.35 -1.10
N ILE A 94 4.70 -10.65 -1.10
CA ILE A 94 5.72 -9.84 -1.76
C ILE A 94 6.09 -10.57 -3.05
N MET A 95 6.03 -9.86 -4.17
CA MET A 95 6.23 -10.42 -5.50
C MET A 95 7.63 -10.06 -6.00
N ALA A 96 8.27 -10.97 -6.73
CA ALA A 96 9.48 -10.64 -7.44
C ALA A 96 9.14 -9.69 -8.60
N ALA A 97 10.07 -8.78 -8.96
CA ALA A 97 9.83 -7.78 -10.00
C ALA A 97 9.41 -8.38 -11.36
N HIS A 98 9.88 -9.59 -11.68
CA HIS A 98 9.51 -10.28 -12.91
C HIS A 98 8.04 -10.74 -12.94
N ASP A 99 7.46 -11.07 -11.78
CA ASP A 99 6.06 -11.53 -11.67
C ASP A 99 5.07 -10.35 -11.74
N ALA A 100 5.54 -9.13 -11.46
CA ALA A 100 4.71 -7.93 -11.41
C ALA A 100 4.48 -7.27 -12.78
N ILE A 101 5.20 -7.70 -13.84
CA ILE A 101 5.08 -7.14 -15.19
C ILE A 101 3.83 -7.67 -15.93
N HIS A 102 3.26 -8.78 -15.44
CA HIS A 102 2.10 -9.45 -16.05
C HIS A 102 0.76 -9.15 -15.36
N VAL A 103 0.73 -8.13 -14.49
CA VAL A 103 -0.44 -7.73 -13.69
C VAL A 103 -0.98 -6.38 -14.12
#